data_AF-D0VFD7-F1
#
_entry.id   AF-D0VFD7-F1
#
_cell.length_a   1.000
_cell.length_b   1.000
_cell.length_c   1.000
_cell.angle_alpha   90.00
_cell.angle_beta   90.00
_cell.angle_gamma   90.00
#
_symmetry.space_group_name_H-M   'P 1'
#
loop_
_entity.id
_entity.type
_entity.pdbx_description
1 polymer ?
#
loop_
_entity_poly.entity_id
_entity_poly.type
_entity_poly.pdbx_seq_one_letter_code
_entity_poly.pdbx_strand_id
1 'polypeptide(L)'
;LAQASKELGMEWSLGKLALLIFIAICIGLLYAAIQLGPTALAFWIVESFPLTMGIFALNQMAQYPLNIYPKIIQILLIFVFPYAFTAYFPALYFLDLSMWGLALPLVVLVLFTINYKLFRYGMTKFTSVGN
;
A
#
# COMPACT_ATOMS: atom_id res chain seq x y z
N LEU A 1 -15.83 18.85 -6.02
CA LEU A 1 -14.64 18.57 -6.86
C LEU A 1 -14.28 19.74 -7.77
N ALA A 2 -15.20 20.23 -8.62
CA ALA A 2 -14.93 21.38 -9.51
C ALA A 2 -14.66 22.71 -8.78
N GLN A 3 -15.30 22.97 -7.63
CA GLN A 3 -15.10 24.21 -6.87
C GLN A 3 -13.75 24.24 -6.14
N ALA A 4 -13.39 23.15 -5.47
CA ALA A 4 -12.10 23.00 -4.78
C ALA A 4 -10.90 23.04 -5.74
N SER A 5 -11.08 22.51 -6.96
CA SER A 5 -10.08 22.59 -8.04
C SER A 5 -9.71 24.03 -8.43
N LYS A 6 -10.66 24.97 -8.34
CA LYS A 6 -10.48 26.35 -8.77
C LYS A 6 -9.72 27.20 -7.75
N GLU A 7 -9.85 26.88 -6.46
CA GLU A 7 -9.14 27.57 -5.38
C GLU A 7 -7.67 27.11 -5.24
N LEU A 8 -7.35 25.89 -5.71
CA LEU A 8 -6.01 25.29 -5.62
C LEU A 8 -5.09 25.55 -6.82
N GLY A 9 -5.54 26.30 -7.84
CA GLY A 9 -4.73 26.59 -9.03
C GLY A 9 -4.33 25.34 -9.84
N MET A 10 -4.99 24.20 -9.63
CA MET A 10 -4.68 22.97 -10.33
C MET A 10 -5.35 22.97 -11.71
N GLU A 11 -4.57 23.24 -12.75
CA GLU A 11 -4.98 22.98 -14.13
C GLU A 11 -5.11 21.46 -14.34
N TRP A 12 -6.35 20.96 -14.34
CA TRP A 12 -6.64 19.57 -14.67
C TRP A 12 -6.40 19.34 -16.15
N SER A 13 -5.25 18.77 -16.48
CA SER A 13 -5.00 18.22 -17.81
C SER A 13 -5.51 16.79 -17.93
N LEU A 14 -5.84 16.36 -19.16
CA LEU A 14 -6.18 14.95 -19.45
C LEU A 14 -5.10 13.97 -18.96
N GLY A 15 -3.82 14.39 -18.98
CA GLY A 15 -2.70 13.61 -18.46
C GLY A 15 -2.76 13.42 -16.94
N LYS A 16 -3.11 14.46 -16.17
CA LYS A 16 -3.26 14.35 -14.70
C LYS A 16 -4.43 13.43 -14.33
N LEU A 17 -5.53 13.46 -15.10
CA LEU A 17 -6.66 12.55 -14.90
C LEU A 17 -6.29 11.09 -15.18
N ALA A 18 -5.61 10.82 -16.29
CA ALA A 18 -5.13 9.47 -16.62
C ALA A 18 -4.17 8.92 -15.55
N LEU A 19 -3.24 9.76 -15.08
CA LEU A 19 -2.32 9.39 -14.01
C LEU A 19 -3.04 9.11 -12.69
N LEU A 20 -4.08 9.88 -12.35
CA LEU A 20 -4.89 9.64 -11.16
C LEU A 20 -5.58 8.28 -11.20
N ILE A 21 -6.16 7.92 -12.35
CA ILE A 21 -6.78 6.59 -12.54
C ILE A 21 -5.72 5.48 -12.42
N PHE A 22 -4.56 5.66 -13.04
CA PHE A 22 -3.47 4.70 -12.97
C PHE A 22 -2.98 4.50 -11.52
N ILE A 23 -2.77 5.59 -10.78
CA ILE A 23 -2.41 5.55 -9.36
C ILE A 23 -3.50 4.84 -8.55
N ALA A 24 -4.78 5.12 -8.79
CA ALA A 24 -5.88 4.45 -8.10
C ALA A 24 -5.87 2.92 -8.30
N ILE A 25 -5.57 2.45 -9.52
CA ILE A 25 -5.40 1.02 -9.80
C ILE A 25 -4.21 0.45 -9.02
N CYS A 26 -3.07 1.14 -9.03
CA CYS A 26 -1.89 0.71 -8.28
C CYS A 26 -2.15 0.65 -6.77
N ILE A 27 -2.94 1.58 -6.22
CA ILE A 27 -3.36 1.55 -4.81
C ILE A 27 -4.16 0.29 -4.52
N GLY A 28 -5.14 -0.06 -5.36
CA GLY A 28 -5.92 -1.29 -5.20
C GLY A 28 -5.04 -2.55 -5.22
N LEU A 29 -4.07 -2.62 -6.13
CA LEU A 29 -3.10 -3.71 -6.19
C LEU A 29 -2.18 -3.75 -4.96
N LEU A 30 -1.80 -2.59 -4.40
CA LEU A 30 -1.02 -2.51 -3.18
C LEU A 30 -1.77 -3.13 -2.00
N TYR A 31 -3.05 -2.81 -1.83
CA TYR A 31 -3.90 -3.40 -0.80
C TYR A 31 -3.95 -4.93 -0.91
N ALA A 32 -4.18 -5.44 -2.12
CA ALA A 32 -4.17 -6.87 -2.37
C ALA A 32 -2.81 -7.52 -2.04
N ALA A 33 -1.71 -6.86 -2.43
CA ALA A 33 -0.36 -7.35 -2.14
C ALA A 33 -0.09 -7.40 -0.63
N ILE A 34 -0.47 -6.38 0.13
CA ILE A 34 -0.26 -6.34 1.59
C ILE A 34 -1.08 -7.44 2.28
N GLN A 35 -2.33 -7.66 1.86
CA GLN A 35 -3.19 -8.71 2.45
C GLN A 35 -2.73 -10.14 2.11
N LEU A 36 -2.02 -10.32 0.99
CA LEU A 36 -1.48 -11.61 0.58
C LEU A 36 -0.39 -12.12 1.55
N GLY A 37 0.37 -11.23 2.18
CA GLY A 37 1.43 -11.60 3.14
C GLY A 37 0.92 -12.39 4.35
N PRO A 38 -0.03 -11.85 5.14
CA PRO A 38 -0.67 -12.58 6.25
C PRO A 38 -1.34 -13.88 5.81
N THR A 39 -1.95 -13.88 4.62
CA THR A 39 -2.58 -15.07 4.04
C THR A 39 -1.55 -16.16 3.77
N ALA A 40 -0.38 -15.81 3.22
CA ALA A 40 0.72 -16.73 3.03
C ALA A 40 1.28 -17.22 4.38
N LEU A 41 1.34 -16.37 5.40
CA LEU A 41 1.82 -16.75 6.73
C LEU A 41 0.89 -17.71 7.48
N ALA A 42 -0.42 -17.72 7.15
CA ALA A 42 -1.39 -18.63 7.73
C ALA A 42 -1.07 -20.11 7.46
N PHE A 43 -0.22 -20.44 6.48
CA PHE A 43 0.26 -21.80 6.26
C PHE A 43 1.20 -22.32 7.37
N TRP A 44 1.80 -21.42 8.16
CA TRP A 44 2.74 -21.77 9.23
C TRP A 44 2.30 -21.31 10.63
N ILE A 45 1.50 -20.25 10.73
CA ILE A 45 1.07 -19.66 12.00
C ILE A 45 -0.38 -20.03 12.26
N VAL A 46 -0.63 -20.69 13.40
CA VAL A 46 -1.97 -21.16 13.82
C VAL A 46 -2.93 -20.00 14.13
N GLU A 47 -2.43 -18.85 14.60
CA GLU A 47 -3.21 -17.64 14.86
C GLU A 47 -2.62 -16.39 14.18
N SER A 48 -3.07 -16.11 12.95
CA SER A 48 -2.67 -14.91 12.18
C SER A 48 -3.56 -13.68 12.43
N PHE A 49 -4.57 -13.81 13.28
CA PHE A 49 -5.57 -12.77 13.54
C PHE A 49 -5.00 -11.49 14.18
N PRO A 50 -4.15 -11.55 15.25
CA PRO A 50 -3.56 -10.35 15.84
C PRO A 50 -2.67 -9.57 14.85
N LEU A 51 -1.95 -10.29 13.99
CA LEU A 51 -1.14 -9.72 12.91
C LEU A 51 -2.01 -8.93 11.92
N THR A 52 -3.14 -9.52 11.50
CA THR A 52 -4.06 -8.88 10.57
C THR A 52 -4.68 -7.61 11.16
N MET A 53 -5.01 -7.64 12.46
CA MET A 53 -5.53 -6.46 13.17
C MET A 53 -4.48 -5.33 13.29
N GLY A 54 -3.22 -5.66 13.55
CA GLY A 54 -2.13 -4.67 13.57
C GLY A 54 -1.92 -4.01 12.19
N ILE A 55 -2.01 -4.80 11.12
CA ILE A 55 -1.92 -4.29 9.74
C ILE A 55 -3.07 -3.33 9.43
N PHE A 56 -4.30 -3.69 9.85
CA PHE A 56 -5.45 -2.81 9.68
C PHE A 56 -5.31 -1.49 10.44
N ALA A 57 -4.77 -1.53 11.66
CA ALA A 57 -4.51 -0.32 12.43
C ALA A 57 -3.51 0.61 11.71
N LEU A 58 -2.44 0.06 11.12
CA LEU A 58 -1.48 0.83 10.33
C LEU A 58 -2.13 1.45 9.08
N ASN A 59 -3.07 0.74 8.44
CA ASN A 59 -3.81 1.30 7.31
C ASN A 59 -4.60 2.56 7.69
N GLN A 60 -5.26 2.56 8.85
CA GLN A 60 -6.00 3.72 9.35
C GLN A 60 -5.06 4.91 9.62
N MET A 61 -3.84 4.66 10.09
CA MET A 61 -2.84 5.71 10.33
C MET A 61 -2.34 6.36 9.04
N ALA A 62 -2.31 5.63 7.92
CA ALA A 62 -1.86 6.15 6.64
C ALA A 62 -2.80 7.20 6.01
N GLN A 63 -4.00 7.37 6.56
CA GLN A 63 -4.93 8.43 6.16
C GLN A 63 -4.44 9.82 6.58
N TYR A 64 -3.52 9.89 7.55
CA TYR A 64 -2.97 11.13 8.07
C TYR A 64 -1.53 11.37 7.57
N PRO A 65 -1.08 12.64 7.51
CA PRO A 65 0.27 12.98 7.08
C PRO A 65 1.35 12.31 7.95
N LEU A 66 2.39 11.75 7.33
CA LEU A 66 3.44 11.02 8.05
C LEU A 66 4.21 11.85 9.08
N ASN A 67 4.27 13.18 8.89
CA ASN A 67 5.01 14.10 9.74
C ASN A 67 4.46 14.21 11.18
N ILE A 68 3.22 13.80 11.43
CA ILE A 68 2.63 13.79 12.79
C ILE A 68 3.08 12.58 13.60
N TYR A 69 3.64 11.56 12.94
CA TYR A 69 4.01 10.31 13.58
C TYR A 69 5.51 10.27 13.94
N PRO A 70 5.91 9.54 14.99
CA PRO A 70 7.31 9.31 15.30
C PRO A 70 8.00 8.51 14.18
N LYS A 71 9.32 8.67 14.04
CA LYS A 71 10.13 8.06 12.97
C LYS A 71 9.90 6.55 12.80
N ILE A 72 9.69 5.82 13.89
CA ILE A 72 9.45 4.37 13.84
C ILE A 72 8.17 4.02 13.05
N ILE A 73 7.09 4.77 13.26
CA ILE A 73 5.81 4.54 12.57
C ILE A 73 5.94 4.96 11.10
N GLN A 74 6.67 6.03 10.81
CA GLN A 74 6.98 6.42 9.44
C GLN A 74 7.71 5.30 8.70
N ILE A 75 8.73 4.68 9.32
CA ILE A 75 9.46 3.56 8.73
C ILE A 75 8.53 2.37 8.46
N LEU A 76 7.64 2.03 9.41
CA LEU A 76 6.66 0.95 9.22
C LEU A 76 5.73 1.23 8.03
N LEU A 77 5.23 2.46 7.92
CA LEU A 77 4.29 2.87 6.87
C LEU A 77 4.94 3.09 5.50
N ILE A 78 6.25 3.29 5.43
CA ILE A 78 6.99 3.49 4.16
C ILE A 78 7.61 2.18 3.68
N PHE A 79 8.19 1.37 4.57
CA PHE A 79 9.03 0.24 4.17
C PHE A 79 8.41 -1.13 4.46
N VAL A 80 7.69 -1.29 5.57
CA VAL A 80 7.17 -2.62 5.99
C VAL A 80 5.80 -2.87 5.38
N PHE A 81 4.85 -1.98 5.65
CA PHE A 81 3.53 -1.97 5.04
C PHE A 81 3.41 -0.63 4.35
N PRO A 82 3.86 -0.48 3.09
CA PRO A 82 4.03 0.79 2.37
C PRO A 82 2.71 1.57 2.11
N TYR A 83 1.82 1.64 3.09
CA TYR A 83 0.57 2.37 3.11
C TYR A 83 0.76 3.87 2.93
N ALA A 84 1.96 4.42 3.21
CA ALA A 84 2.29 5.80 2.85
C ALA A 84 2.06 6.11 1.35
N PHE A 85 2.18 5.11 0.49
CA PHE A 85 1.97 5.27 -0.96
C PHE A 85 0.50 5.25 -1.38
N THR A 86 -0.45 4.99 -0.46
CA THR A 86 -1.89 4.99 -0.80
C THR A 86 -2.49 6.38 -0.85
N ALA A 87 -2.04 7.29 0.01
CA ALA A 87 -2.62 8.63 0.15
C ALA A 87 -1.56 9.73 0.20
N TYR A 88 -0.55 9.58 1.05
CA TYR A 88 0.42 10.64 1.34
C TYR A 88 1.29 11.00 0.12
N PHE A 89 1.96 10.02 -0.48
CA PHE A 89 2.86 10.30 -1.61
C PHE A 89 2.15 10.74 -2.90
N PRO A 90 1.00 10.14 -3.30
CA PRO A 90 0.20 10.66 -4.41
C PRO A 90 -0.25 12.10 -4.18
N ALA A 91 -0.70 12.44 -2.96
CA ALA A 91 -1.10 13.81 -2.63
C ALA A 91 0.06 14.80 -2.79
N LEU A 92 1.26 14.45 -2.33
CA LEU A 92 2.46 15.28 -2.53
C LEU A 92 2.81 15.49 -4.00
N TYR A 93 2.58 14.49 -4.85
CA TYR A 93 2.79 14.62 -6.29
C TYR A 93 1.78 15.58 -6.93
N PHE A 94 0.50 15.46 -6.61
CA PHE A 94 -0.53 16.38 -7.14
C PHE A 94 -0.37 17.81 -6.64
N LEU A 95 0.24 18.01 -5.46
CA LEU A 95 0.59 19.32 -4.91
C LEU A 95 1.93 19.88 -5.45
N ASP A 96 2.58 19.19 -6.40
CA ASP A 96 3.89 19.55 -6.94
C ASP A 96 5.00 19.69 -5.87
N LEU A 97 4.81 19.02 -4.72
CA LEU A 97 5.75 19.06 -3.59
C LEU A 97 6.81 17.95 -3.66
N SER A 98 6.53 16.84 -4.34
CA SER A 98 7.46 15.71 -4.41
C SER A 98 7.11 14.68 -5.50
N MET A 99 8.14 14.07 -6.10
CA MET A 99 8.02 13.02 -7.11
C MET A 99 7.89 11.60 -6.52
N TRP A 100 7.97 11.43 -5.20
CA TRP A 100 7.95 10.11 -4.55
C TRP A 100 6.67 9.30 -4.83
N GLY A 101 5.56 9.96 -5.16
CA GLY A 101 4.31 9.29 -5.57
C GLY A 101 4.44 8.41 -6.82
N LEU A 102 5.38 8.72 -7.72
CA LEU A 102 5.62 7.95 -8.95
C LEU A 102 6.31 6.60 -8.70
N ALA A 103 6.88 6.38 -7.50
CA ALA A 103 7.50 5.10 -7.15
C ALA A 103 6.47 4.01 -6.79
N LEU A 104 5.20 4.37 -6.59
CA LEU A 104 4.13 3.45 -6.19
C LEU A 104 4.04 2.17 -7.06
N PRO A 105 4.07 2.23 -8.42
CA PRO A 105 4.00 1.03 -9.24
C PRO A 105 5.17 0.06 -9.02
N LEU A 106 6.37 0.60 -8.79
CA LEU A 106 7.56 -0.21 -8.49
C LEU A 106 7.43 -0.88 -7.12
N VAL A 107 6.94 -0.15 -6.11
CA VAL A 107 6.68 -0.68 -4.77
C VAL A 107 5.66 -1.81 -4.82
N VAL A 108 4.56 -1.64 -5.58
CA VAL A 108 3.55 -2.67 -5.81
C VAL A 108 4.18 -3.92 -6.43
N LEU A 109 4.97 -3.76 -7.50
CA LEU A 109 5.61 -4.87 -8.20
C LEU A 109 6.53 -5.68 -7.27
N VAL A 110 7.37 -5.00 -6.48
CA VAL A 110 8.31 -5.62 -5.54
C VAL A 110 7.56 -6.39 -4.45
N LEU A 111 6.57 -5.75 -3.81
CA LEU A 111 5.77 -6.40 -2.77
C LEU A 111 5.00 -7.61 -3.30
N PHE A 112 4.35 -7.46 -4.45
CA PHE A 112 3.59 -8.55 -5.05
C PHE A 112 4.50 -9.73 -5.36
N THR A 113 5.70 -9.48 -5.88
CA THR A 113 6.71 -10.53 -6.15
C THR A 113 7.17 -11.24 -4.88
N ILE A 114 7.41 -10.50 -3.78
CA ILE A 114 7.80 -11.07 -2.50
C ILE A 114 6.68 -11.96 -1.94
N ASN A 115 5.45 -11.43 -1.87
CA ASN A 115 4.31 -12.16 -1.33
C ASN A 115 3.93 -13.37 -2.19
N TYR A 116 4.03 -13.27 -3.51
CA TYR A 116 3.81 -14.40 -4.41
C TYR A 116 4.82 -15.53 -4.16
N LYS A 117 6.11 -15.21 -3.99
CA LYS A 117 7.14 -16.21 -3.65
C LYS A 117 6.87 -16.84 -2.28
N LEU A 118 6.49 -16.03 -1.29
CA LEU A 118 6.16 -16.51 0.05
C LEU A 118 4.95 -17.45 0.03
N PHE A 119 3.89 -17.06 -0.68
CA PHE A 119 2.68 -17.88 -0.85
C PHE A 119 3.00 -19.22 -1.53
N ARG A 120 3.78 -19.19 -2.61
CA ARG A 120 4.26 -20.40 -3.29
C ARG A 120 5.06 -21.31 -2.37
N TYR A 121 5.94 -20.76 -1.55
CA TYR A 121 6.69 -21.54 -0.56
C TYR A 121 5.74 -22.14 0.50
N GLY A 122 4.71 -21.41 0.92
CA GLY A 122 3.68 -21.87 1.86
C GLY A 122 2.94 -23.10 1.38
N MET A 123 2.52 -23.09 0.11
CA MET A 123 1.85 -24.24 -0.50
C MET A 123 2.71 -25.51 -0.49
N THR A 124 4.04 -25.41 -0.55
CA THR A 124 4.91 -26.60 -0.51
C THR A 124 5.06 -27.21 0.88
N LYS A 125 4.77 -26.44 1.93
CA LYS A 125 4.84 -26.87 3.34
C LYS A 125 3.48 -27.26 3.90
N PHE A 126 2.40 -26.94 3.20
CA PHE A 126 1.06 -27.41 3.52
C PHE A 126 0.96 -28.91 3.24
N THR A 127 1.23 -29.73 4.26
CA THR A 127 0.80 -31.13 4.26
C THR A 127 -0.72 -31.13 4.25
N SER A 128 -1.30 -31.59 3.14
CA SER A 128 -2.72 -31.98 3.09
C SER A 128 -3.03 -32.80 4.34
N VAL A 129 -4.05 -32.41 5.09
CA VAL A 129 -4.59 -33.25 6.17
C VAL A 129 -5.25 -34.44 5.48
N GLY A 130 -4.43 -35.46 5.21
CA GLY A 130 -4.75 -36.62 4.42
C GLY A 130 -3.86 -37.78 4.86
N ASN A 131 -4.08 -38.20 6.11
CA ASN A 131 -4.05 -39.59 6.57
C ASN A 131 -4.71 -39.65 7.96
#